data_AF-A0A819YKH0-F1
#
_entry.id   AF-A0A819YKH0-F1
#
_cell.length_a   1.000
_cell.length_b   1.000
_cell.length_c   1.000
_cell.angle_alpha   90.00
_cell.angle_beta   90.00
_cell.angle_gamma   90.00
#
_symmetry.space_group_name_H-M   'P 1'
#
loop_
_entity.id
_entity.type
_entity.pdbx_description
1 polymer ?
#
loop_
_entity_poly.entity_id
_entity_poly.type
_entity_poly.pdbx_seq_one_letter_code
_entity_poly.pdbx_strand_id
1 'polypeptide(L)'
;MISNQFLENIYLIPAKPFKACSRLQNDFELNGNIALIERGDCSFVTKITNGQASGALGVIVMDDKPTADVHFVDMIDDMTQRNIIIPAMFLQYRDGHMILNSIEKNHLIGARINIPLNLTYNQMLKVHRAPGSYWL
;
A
#
# COMPACT_ATOMS: atom_id res chain seq x y z
N MET A 1 -28.08 5.04 12.50
CA MET A 1 -27.66 5.32 11.10
C MET A 1 -26.14 5.28 11.07
N ILE A 2 -25.55 4.17 10.63
CA ILE A 2 -24.10 4.08 10.48
C ILE A 2 -23.78 4.77 9.16
N SER A 3 -23.26 5.99 9.23
CA SER A 3 -22.76 6.69 8.05
C SER A 3 -21.63 5.84 7.46
N ASN A 4 -21.75 5.45 6.19
CA ASN A 4 -20.65 4.89 5.42
C ASN A 4 -19.59 5.99 5.28
N GLN A 5 -18.72 6.06 6.28
CA GLN A 5 -17.67 7.04 6.34
C GLN A 5 -16.60 6.56 5.36
N PHE A 6 -16.43 7.26 4.24
CA PHE A 6 -15.31 7.05 3.34
C PHE A 6 -14.19 8.00 3.77
N LEU A 7 -12.93 7.60 3.56
CA LEU A 7 -11.89 8.61 3.50
C LEU A 7 -12.06 9.36 2.18
N GLU A 8 -12.70 10.52 2.24
CA GLU A 8 -12.91 11.37 1.08
C GLU A 8 -11.65 12.22 0.81
N ASN A 9 -11.37 12.47 -0.47
CA ASN A 9 -10.24 13.29 -0.92
C ASN A 9 -8.83 12.73 -0.62
N ILE A 10 -8.70 11.41 -0.58
CA ILE A 10 -7.38 10.76 -0.56
C ILE A 10 -6.92 10.45 -1.98
N TYR A 11 -5.63 10.67 -2.21
CA TYR A 11 -4.96 10.29 -3.45
C TYR A 11 -4.04 9.10 -3.23
N LEU A 12 -3.97 8.27 -4.26
CA LEU A 12 -2.95 7.26 -4.45
C LEU A 12 -1.82 7.89 -5.28
N ILE A 13 -0.68 8.11 -4.63
CA ILE A 13 0.44 8.89 -5.16
C ILE A 13 1.61 7.93 -5.44
N PRO A 14 2.16 7.88 -6.67
CA PRO A 14 3.38 7.12 -6.96
C PRO A 14 4.56 7.63 -6.15
N ALA A 15 5.23 6.74 -5.42
CA ALA A 15 6.40 7.07 -4.63
C ALA A 15 7.61 7.43 -5.52
N LYS A 16 8.50 8.30 -5.01
CA LYS A 16 9.78 8.63 -5.68
C LYS A 16 10.91 8.45 -4.67
N PRO A 17 11.84 7.49 -4.84
CA PRO A 17 11.89 6.47 -5.90
C PRO A 17 10.75 5.45 -5.79
N PHE A 18 10.33 4.90 -6.94
CA PHE A 18 9.10 4.08 -7.03
C PHE A 18 9.15 2.77 -6.24
N LYS A 19 10.34 2.20 -6.05
CA LYS A 19 10.53 1.00 -5.23
C LYS A 19 10.67 1.28 -3.73
N ALA A 20 10.78 2.54 -3.32
CA ALA A 20 10.84 2.96 -1.92
C ALA A 20 11.87 2.21 -1.04
N CYS A 21 13.01 1.82 -1.59
CA CYS A 21 14.09 1.18 -0.84
C CYS A 21 15.04 2.18 -0.16
N SER A 22 14.79 3.48 -0.38
CA SER A 22 15.46 4.60 0.27
C SER A 22 14.44 5.67 0.62
N ARG A 23 14.90 6.76 1.25
CA ARG A 23 14.05 7.89 1.63
C ARG A 23 13.30 8.44 0.41
N LEU A 24 11.99 8.62 0.57
CA LEU A 24 11.13 9.19 -0.46
C LEU A 24 11.38 10.70 -0.60
N GLN A 25 11.43 11.16 -1.85
CA GLN A 25 11.72 12.53 -2.26
C GLN A 25 10.47 13.39 -2.42
N ASN A 26 9.30 12.76 -2.53
CA ASN A 26 8.00 13.42 -2.66
C ASN A 26 7.13 13.28 -1.42
N ASP A 27 7.74 13.45 -0.25
CA ASP A 27 7.07 13.44 1.04
C ASP A 27 5.94 14.46 1.15
N PHE A 28 6.09 15.66 0.56
CA PHE A 28 5.01 16.66 0.52
C PHE A 28 3.74 16.16 -0.21
N GLU A 29 3.89 15.39 -1.29
CA GLU A 29 2.77 14.81 -2.04
C GLU A 29 2.14 13.63 -1.29
N LEU A 30 2.97 12.87 -0.57
CA LEU A 30 2.59 11.64 0.13
C LEU A 30 1.95 11.90 1.50
N ASN A 31 2.27 13.00 2.16
CA ASN A 31 1.75 13.31 3.49
C ASN A 31 0.22 13.44 3.47
N GLY A 32 -0.47 12.63 4.27
CA GLY A 32 -1.93 12.57 4.29
C GLY A 32 -2.56 11.79 3.11
N ASN A 33 -1.75 11.13 2.28
CA ASN A 33 -2.19 10.34 1.13
C ASN A 33 -1.69 8.89 1.22
N ILE A 34 -2.06 8.06 0.25
CA ILE A 34 -1.62 6.67 0.16
C ILE A 34 -0.47 6.55 -0.84
N ALA A 35 0.62 5.90 -0.44
CA ALA A 35 1.77 5.68 -1.31
C ALA A 35 1.52 4.46 -2.22
N LEU A 36 1.71 4.62 -3.53
CA LEU A 36 1.83 3.51 -4.48
C LEU A 36 3.31 3.21 -4.70
N ILE A 37 3.72 1.97 -4.42
CA ILE A 37 5.10 1.51 -4.45
C ILE A 37 5.20 0.25 -5.30
N GLU A 38 6.25 0.09 -6.09
CA GLU A 38 6.52 -1.15 -6.83
C GLU A 38 7.27 -2.17 -5.96
N ARG A 39 6.93 -3.45 -6.14
CA ARG A 39 7.65 -4.58 -5.57
C ARG A 39 9.09 -4.66 -6.10
N GLY A 40 9.98 -5.26 -5.30
CA GLY A 40 11.36 -5.55 -5.68
C GLY A 40 12.39 -4.81 -4.85
N ASP A 41 13.65 -5.20 -5.00
CA ASP A 41 14.89 -4.62 -4.43
C ASP A 41 15.04 -4.64 -2.90
N CYS A 42 13.96 -4.53 -2.14
CA CYS A 42 13.96 -4.55 -0.67
C CYS A 42 12.67 -5.16 -0.10
N SER A 43 12.66 -5.42 1.21
CA SER A 43 11.53 -6.02 1.91
C SER A 43 10.27 -5.14 1.90
N PHE A 44 9.10 -5.76 2.04
CA PHE A 44 7.83 -5.03 2.23
C PHE A 44 7.87 -4.14 3.47
N VAL A 45 8.46 -4.63 4.56
CA VAL A 45 8.68 -3.85 5.80
C VAL A 45 9.46 -2.58 5.53
N THR A 46 10.54 -2.64 4.73
CA THR A 46 11.34 -1.46 4.37
C THR A 46 10.50 -0.46 3.58
N LYS A 47 9.74 -0.93 2.57
CA LYS A 47 8.86 -0.09 1.76
C LYS A 47 7.81 0.63 2.61
N ILE A 48 7.15 -0.12 3.50
CA ILE A 48 6.11 0.42 4.38
C ILE A 48 6.71 1.40 5.39
N THR A 49 7.88 1.10 5.95
CA THR A 49 8.60 2.00 6.86
C THR A 49 8.93 3.33 6.18
N ASN A 50 9.39 3.29 4.92
CA ASN A 50 9.71 4.51 4.16
C ASN A 50 8.45 5.31 3.78
N GLY A 51 7.35 4.65 3.43
CA GLY A 51 6.05 5.31 3.23
C GLY A 51 5.50 5.94 4.52
N GLN A 52 5.66 5.25 5.65
CA GLN A 52 5.29 5.80 6.96
C GLN A 52 6.11 7.03 7.31
N ALA A 53 7.43 6.98 7.06
CA ALA A 53 8.32 8.11 7.32
C ALA A 53 8.00 9.34 6.45
N SER A 54 7.35 9.17 5.29
CA SER A 54 6.89 10.29 4.44
C SER A 54 5.53 10.86 4.85
N GLY A 55 4.91 10.37 5.93
CA GLY A 55 3.59 10.81 6.38
C GLY A 55 2.42 10.20 5.60
N ALA A 56 2.64 9.13 4.84
CA ALA A 56 1.56 8.44 4.17
C ALA A 56 0.58 7.81 5.18
N LEU A 57 -0.72 7.85 4.88
CA LEU A 57 -1.76 7.21 5.68
C LEU A 57 -1.82 5.69 5.47
N GLY A 58 -1.11 5.18 4.48
CA GLY A 58 -1.08 3.78 4.10
C GLY A 58 -0.23 3.55 2.86
N VAL A 59 0.05 2.29 2.56
CA VAL A 59 0.90 1.88 1.45
C VAL A 59 0.21 0.81 0.60
N ILE A 60 0.21 0.99 -0.71
CA ILE A 60 -0.17 -0.05 -1.67
C ILE A 60 1.10 -0.46 -2.40
N VAL A 61 1.48 -1.73 -2.26
CA VAL A 61 2.61 -2.31 -3.01
C VAL A 61 2.05 -3.04 -4.22
N MET A 62 2.37 -2.59 -5.42
CA MET A 62 2.02 -3.28 -6.66
C MET A 62 3.11 -4.25 -7.09
N ASP A 63 2.69 -5.36 -7.71
CA ASP A 63 3.62 -6.33 -8.30
C ASP A 63 4.40 -5.72 -9.47
N ASP A 64 5.62 -6.22 -9.69
CA ASP A 64 6.52 -5.80 -10.79
C ASP A 64 6.37 -6.68 -12.04
N LYS A 65 5.61 -7.76 -11.95
CA LYS A 65 5.51 -8.78 -13.00
C LYS A 65 4.18 -8.73 -13.75
N PRO A 66 4.18 -8.61 -15.08
CA PRO A 66 2.97 -8.61 -15.91
C PRO A 66 2.32 -9.99 -16.09
N THR A 67 2.73 -11.02 -15.34
CA THR A 67 2.30 -12.39 -15.56
C THR A 67 0.80 -12.56 -15.26
N ALA A 68 0.09 -13.28 -16.14
CA ALA A 68 -1.34 -13.56 -16.02
C ALA A 68 -1.68 -14.52 -14.87
N ASP A 69 -0.67 -15.18 -14.30
CA ASP A 69 -0.85 -16.05 -13.16
C ASP A 69 -1.10 -15.20 -11.90
N VAL A 70 -2.30 -15.34 -11.36
CA VAL A 70 -2.66 -14.80 -10.05
C VAL A 70 -1.84 -15.54 -9.00
N HIS A 71 -0.63 -15.05 -8.77
CA HIS A 71 0.16 -15.51 -7.64
C HIS A 71 -0.35 -14.82 -6.39
N PHE A 72 -0.78 -15.62 -5.41
CA PHE A 72 -1.02 -15.11 -4.08
C PHE A 72 0.33 -14.66 -3.51
N VAL A 73 0.50 -13.35 -3.32
CA VAL A 73 1.67 -12.78 -2.69
C VAL A 73 1.34 -12.51 -1.23
N ASP A 74 2.01 -13.25 -0.35
CA ASP A 74 2.01 -12.94 1.07
C ASP A 74 3.11 -11.92 1.38
N MET A 75 2.75 -10.83 2.05
CA MET A 75 3.70 -9.78 2.45
C MET A 75 4.36 -10.20 3.76
N ILE A 76 5.40 -11.03 3.64
CA ILE A 76 6.11 -11.61 4.78
C ILE A 76 6.97 -10.54 5.49
N ASP A 77 6.96 -10.59 6.82
CA ASP A 77 7.81 -9.77 7.69
C ASP A 77 9.30 -10.10 7.51
N ASP A 78 10.18 -9.10 7.65
CA ASP A 78 11.63 -9.28 7.50
C ASP A 78 12.36 -9.48 8.84
N MET A 79 11.62 -9.69 9.93
CA MET A 79 12.11 -9.90 11.30
C MET A 79 12.94 -8.74 11.86
N THR A 80 12.92 -7.57 11.23
CA THR A 80 13.66 -6.39 11.71
C THR A 80 12.98 -5.69 12.90
N GLN A 81 11.78 -6.16 13.29
CA GLN A 81 10.99 -5.63 14.42
C GLN A 81 10.75 -4.11 14.33
N ARG A 82 10.72 -3.56 13.11
CA ARG A 82 10.40 -2.15 12.88
C ARG A 82 8.93 -1.89 13.19
N ASN A 83 8.66 -0.76 13.83
CA ASN A 83 7.30 -0.37 14.19
C ASN A 83 6.55 0.18 12.97
N ILE A 84 5.67 -0.65 12.39
CA ILE A 84 4.76 -0.30 11.31
C ILE A 84 3.36 -0.11 11.90
N ILE A 85 2.81 1.09 11.76
CA ILE A 85 1.48 1.47 12.27
C ILE A 85 0.49 1.78 11.16
N ILE A 86 0.96 2.04 9.94
CA ILE A 86 0.08 2.34 8.80
C ILE A 86 -0.37 1.06 8.09
N PRO A 87 -1.61 1.02 7.56
CA PRO A 87 -2.10 -0.10 6.76
C PRO A 87 -1.28 -0.29 5.48
N ALA A 88 -1.12 -1.55 5.07
CA ALA A 88 -0.51 -1.91 3.80
C ALA A 88 -1.39 -2.92 3.04
N MET A 89 -1.44 -2.81 1.71
CA MET A 89 -2.08 -3.81 0.85
C MET A 89 -1.22 -4.14 -0.36
N PHE A 90 -1.44 -5.33 -0.92
CA PHE A 90 -0.82 -5.75 -2.17
C PHE A 90 -1.79 -5.55 -3.34
N LEU A 91 -1.26 -5.10 -4.48
CA LEU A 91 -2.00 -4.89 -5.72
C LEU A 91 -1.33 -5.65 -6.87
N GLN A 92 -2.11 -6.28 -7.74
CA GLN A 92 -1.55 -6.96 -8.89
C GLN A 92 -0.98 -5.97 -9.91
N TYR A 93 0.00 -6.43 -10.70
CA TYR A 93 0.62 -5.61 -11.74
C TYR A 93 -0.41 -4.98 -12.68
N ARG A 94 -1.39 -5.77 -13.17
CA ARG A 94 -2.38 -5.28 -14.14
C ARG A 94 -3.14 -4.08 -13.61
N ASP A 95 -3.63 -4.15 -12.37
CA ASP A 95 -4.41 -3.08 -11.76
C ASP A 95 -3.53 -1.88 -11.42
N GLY A 96 -2.35 -2.11 -10.83
CA GLY A 96 -1.38 -1.06 -10.52
C GLY A 96 -0.95 -0.30 -11.77
N HIS A 97 -0.66 -1.02 -12.84
CA HIS A 97 -0.26 -0.43 -14.12
C HIS A 97 -1.41 0.30 -14.82
N MET A 98 -2.66 -0.15 -14.69
CA MET A 98 -3.81 0.60 -15.19
C MET A 98 -3.95 1.95 -14.47
N ILE A 99 -3.73 1.97 -13.15
CA ILE A 99 -3.73 3.22 -12.36
C ILE A 99 -2.60 4.14 -12.81
N LEU A 100 -1.35 3.64 -12.90
CA LEU A 100 -0.20 4.43 -13.34
C LEU A 100 -0.42 5.05 -14.72
N ASN A 101 -0.87 4.25 -15.69
CA ASN A 101 -1.16 4.72 -17.04
C ASN A 101 -2.23 5.82 -17.06
N SER A 102 -3.23 5.74 -16.17
CA SER A 102 -4.25 6.77 -16.03
C SER A 102 -3.66 8.07 -15.44
N ILE A 103 -2.80 7.96 -14.43
CA ILE A 103 -2.10 9.10 -13.82
C ILE A 103 -1.24 9.80 -14.87
N GLU A 104 -0.42 9.05 -15.61
CA GLU A 104 0.50 9.57 -16.62
C GLU A 104 -0.24 10.23 -17.79
N LYS A 105 -1.21 9.53 -18.40
CA LYS A 105 -1.95 10.06 -19.56
C LYS A 105 -2.69 11.36 -19.27
N ASN A 106 -3.20 11.49 -18.05
CA ASN A 106 -3.95 12.67 -17.63
C ASN A 106 -3.07 13.71 -16.94
N HIS A 107 -1.74 13.52 -16.89
CA HIS A 107 -0.79 14.42 -16.23
C HIS A 107 -1.17 14.73 -14.78
N LEU A 108 -1.68 13.72 -14.07
CA LEU A 108 -2.08 13.84 -12.67
C LEU A 108 -0.89 13.57 -11.75
N ILE A 109 -0.93 14.14 -10.54
CA ILE A 109 0.05 13.84 -9.49
C ILE A 109 -0.27 12.49 -8.81
N GLY A 110 -1.53 12.06 -8.83
CA GLY A 110 -1.99 10.77 -8.34
C GLY A 110 -3.46 10.49 -8.69
N ALA A 111 -3.92 9.29 -8.35
CA ALA A 111 -5.29 8.86 -8.60
C ALA A 111 -6.16 9.07 -7.36
N ARG A 112 -7.33 9.69 -7.50
CA ARG A 112 -8.28 9.82 -6.39
C ARG A 112 -8.88 8.45 -6.06
N ILE A 113 -8.82 8.03 -4.81
CA ILE A 113 -9.36 6.74 -4.36
C ILE A 113 -10.38 6.95 -3.23
N ASN A 114 -11.42 6.12 -3.23
CA ASN A 114 -12.44 6.10 -2.18
C ASN A 114 -12.38 4.75 -1.48
N ILE A 115 -11.86 4.72 -0.24
CA ILE A 115 -11.78 3.49 0.55
C ILE A 115 -12.97 3.47 1.53
N PRO A 116 -13.87 2.46 1.45
CA PRO A 116 -14.93 2.30 2.42
C PRO A 116 -14.36 1.86 3.77
N LEU A 117 -14.42 2.71 4.80
CA LEU A 117 -13.84 2.42 6.12
C LEU A 117 -14.44 1.17 6.78
N ASN A 118 -15.70 0.86 6.50
CA ASN A 118 -16.41 -0.28 7.08
C ASN A 118 -15.86 -1.65 6.61
N LEU A 119 -15.25 -1.72 5.43
CA LEU A 119 -14.57 -2.95 4.97
C LEU A 119 -13.16 -3.06 5.54
N THR A 120 -12.45 -1.94 5.68
CA THR A 120 -11.10 -1.90 6.25
C THR A 120 -11.09 -2.31 7.72
N TYR A 121 -11.99 -1.76 8.55
CA TYR A 121 -12.03 -2.04 9.98
C TYR A 121 -12.38 -3.50 10.30
N ASN A 122 -13.36 -4.07 9.59
CA ASN A 122 -13.75 -5.47 9.76
C ASN A 122 -12.66 -6.45 9.30
N GLN A 123 -11.83 -6.07 8.32
CA GLN A 123 -10.66 -6.86 7.93
C GLN A 123 -9.53 -6.73 8.95
N MET A 124 -9.24 -5.53 9.47
CA MET A 124 -8.21 -5.35 10.51
C MET A 124 -8.54 -6.04 11.83
N LEU A 125 -9.83 -6.10 12.23
CA LEU A 125 -10.26 -6.88 13.39
C LEU A 125 -10.14 -8.40 13.18
N LYS A 126 -10.25 -8.89 11.94
CA LYS A 126 -10.02 -10.30 11.61
C LYS A 126 -8.54 -10.69 11.54
N VAL A 127 -7.62 -9.72 11.63
CA VAL A 127 -6.17 -9.96 11.81
C VAL A 127 -5.80 -10.04 13.29
N HIS A 128 -6.74 -10.37 14.19
CA HIS A 128 -6.36 -11.08 15.41
C HIS A 128 -6.04 -12.52 15.02
N ARG A 129 -4.74 -12.80 14.88
CA ARG A 129 -4.17 -14.14 14.75
C ARG A 129 -4.91 -15.11 15.67
N ALA A 130 -5.37 -16.23 15.14
CA ALA A 130 -5.85 -17.31 15.99
C ALA A 130 -4.70 -17.69 16.94
N PRO A 131 -4.90 -17.69 18.27
CA PRO A 131 -3.91 -18.25 19.17
C PRO A 131 -3.89 -19.76 18.94
N GLY A 132 -2.84 -20.29 18.30
CA GLY A 132 -2.63 -21.74 18.24
C GLY A 132 -2.15 -22.38 16.94
N SER A 133 -1.72 -21.65 15.90
CA SER A 133 -1.10 -22.31 14.74
C SER A 133 0.38 -22.64 14.98
N TYR A 134 0.63 -23.55 15.92
CA TYR A 134 1.76 -24.48 15.88
C TYR A 134 1.16 -25.86 15.64
N TRP A 135 1.85 -26.69 14.84
CA TRP A 135 1.49 -28.04 14.37
C TRP A 135 0.64 -28.09 13.09
N LEU A 136 1.31 -28.13 11.94
CA LEU A 136 1.58 -29.35 11.16
C LEU A 136 2.77 -29.10 10.22
#